data_AF-A0A7V0SSL7-F1
#
_entry.id   AF-A0A7V0SSL7-F1
#
_cell.length_a   1.000
_cell.length_b   1.000
_cell.length_c   1.000
_cell.angle_alpha   90.00
_cell.angle_beta   90.00
_cell.angle_gamma   90.00
#
_symmetry.space_group_name_H-M   'P 1'
#
loop_
_entity.id
_entity.type
_entity.pdbx_description
1 polymer ?
#
loop_
_entity_poly.entity_id
_entity_poly.type
_entity_poly.pdbx_seq_one_letter_code
_entity_poly.pdbx_strand_id
1 'polypeptide(L)'
;MVNLPIEVAEYFPYNSVRPHQDDFITTVNKAVNDRKSVLIEGANGLGKTISALSACLPVAVKKNLKILYVARTHRQHDRVIDELRAIYKRRPITGISIRGRNEMCVNVFAANGAFDSKSLMEVCELLTAKGRCPYYVNVDERTYDYLQLQQQVASRPYMASEILRICKKKEVCPYELVKGAVPDAKVIALSYLYVFDPGIRAAFLKNLETELQKIILVVDEAHNLPETAIDISSSMISLFVLKLAESEANKFGYKDIEEFVRFFRDEVEKLTDKINKEEIISPNQIITIIEKQGNVAKPKAFFEHIHEAGAAIKKALLADGKNPRSYVNAVG
;
A
#
# COMPACT_ATOMS: atom_id res chain seq x y z
N MET A 1 -43.04 -0.05 -5.28
CA MET A 1 -42.04 0.20 -4.23
C MET A 1 -40.96 -0.84 -4.37
N VAL A 2 -39.73 -0.40 -4.56
CA VAL A 2 -38.57 -1.27 -4.68
C VAL A 2 -38.29 -1.86 -3.30
N ASN A 3 -38.48 -3.18 -3.14
CA ASN A 3 -38.30 -3.87 -1.88
C ASN A 3 -36.90 -4.50 -1.84
N LEU A 4 -35.96 -3.81 -1.20
CA LEU A 4 -34.70 -4.45 -0.80
C LEU A 4 -35.01 -5.61 0.18
N PRO A 5 -34.20 -6.69 0.19
CA PRO A 5 -34.29 -7.70 1.24
C PRO A 5 -34.26 -7.03 2.62
N ILE A 6 -35.07 -7.51 3.57
CA ILE A 6 -35.24 -6.87 4.90
C ILE A 6 -33.88 -6.68 5.58
N GLU A 7 -33.04 -7.72 5.59
CA GLU A 7 -31.70 -7.69 6.18
C GLU A 7 -30.79 -6.64 5.54
N VAL A 8 -30.96 -6.34 4.25
CA VAL A 8 -30.20 -5.32 3.53
C VAL A 8 -30.76 -3.91 3.82
N ALA A 9 -32.08 -3.78 3.90
CA ALA A 9 -32.74 -2.49 4.15
C ALA A 9 -32.31 -1.85 5.48
N GLU A 10 -31.94 -2.66 6.47
CA GLU A 10 -31.39 -2.19 7.76
C GLU A 10 -30.03 -1.49 7.62
N TYR A 11 -29.25 -1.86 6.60
CA TYR A 11 -27.94 -1.29 6.31
C TYR A 11 -27.97 -0.24 5.20
N PHE A 12 -29.09 -0.08 4.49
CA PHE A 12 -29.23 0.93 3.45
C PHE A 12 -29.69 2.27 4.06
N PRO A 13 -28.89 3.34 4.06
CA PRO A 13 -29.13 4.52 4.88
C PRO A 13 -30.04 5.58 4.23
N TYR A 14 -30.41 5.41 2.97
CA TYR A 14 -31.19 6.37 2.21
C TYR A 14 -32.69 6.02 2.19
N ASN A 15 -33.53 7.04 1.96
CA ASN A 15 -34.99 6.88 1.99
C ASN A 15 -35.55 6.27 0.70
N SER A 16 -34.81 6.35 -0.40
CA SER A 16 -35.22 5.81 -1.69
C SER A 16 -34.05 5.12 -2.39
N VAL A 17 -34.40 4.11 -3.17
CA VAL A 17 -33.49 3.36 -4.03
C VAL A 17 -33.54 3.96 -5.43
N ARG A 18 -32.38 4.21 -6.04
CA ARG A 18 -32.29 4.73 -7.42
C ARG A 18 -32.71 3.63 -8.42
N PRO A 19 -33.11 3.99 -9.65
CA PRO A 19 -33.39 3.00 -10.69
C PRO A 19 -32.23 2.00 -10.84
N HIS A 20 -32.54 0.70 -10.86
CA HIS A 20 -31.61 -0.44 -10.99
C HIS A 20 -30.61 -0.62 -9.83
N GLN A 21 -30.69 0.21 -8.80
CA GLN A 21 -29.81 0.09 -7.64
C GLN A 21 -30.19 -1.13 -6.78
N ASP A 22 -31.46 -1.51 -6.77
CA ASP A 22 -31.98 -2.75 -6.20
C ASP A 22 -31.50 -4.01 -6.91
N ASP A 23 -31.49 -4.00 -8.24
CA ASP A 23 -30.95 -5.09 -9.04
C ASP A 23 -29.48 -5.32 -8.69
N PHE A 24 -28.69 -4.24 -8.62
CA PHE A 24 -27.30 -4.29 -8.15
C PHE A 24 -27.20 -4.90 -6.75
N ILE A 25 -27.95 -4.36 -5.79
CA ILE A 25 -27.87 -4.76 -4.38
C ILE A 25 -28.25 -6.23 -4.20
N THR A 26 -29.36 -6.65 -4.82
CA THR A 26 -29.88 -8.02 -4.74
C THR A 26 -28.91 -9.01 -5.38
N THR A 27 -28.32 -8.64 -6.51
CA THR A 27 -27.30 -9.45 -7.21
C THR A 27 -26.05 -9.65 -6.36
N VAL A 28 -25.50 -8.58 -5.76
CA VAL A 28 -24.34 -8.67 -4.86
C VAL A 28 -24.67 -9.50 -3.62
N ASN A 29 -25.80 -9.22 -2.96
CA ASN A 29 -26.17 -9.91 -1.73
C ASN A 29 -26.35 -11.42 -1.96
N LYS A 30 -26.98 -11.81 -3.07
CA LYS A 30 -27.10 -13.22 -3.47
C LYS A 30 -25.73 -13.86 -3.70
N ALA A 31 -24.85 -13.21 -4.47
CA ALA A 31 -23.52 -13.74 -4.75
C ALA A 31 -22.69 -13.95 -3.47
N VAL A 32 -22.72 -12.99 -2.54
CA VAL A 32 -22.02 -13.08 -1.24
C VAL A 32 -22.61 -14.20 -0.36
N ASN A 33 -23.94 -14.36 -0.34
CA ASN A 33 -24.59 -15.45 0.38
C ASN A 33 -24.19 -16.83 -0.16
N ASP A 34 -24.13 -16.96 -1.48
CA ASP A 34 -23.75 -18.17 -2.23
C ASP A 34 -22.23 -18.43 -2.25
N ARG A 35 -21.42 -17.52 -1.68
CA ARG A 35 -19.94 -17.54 -1.75
C ARG A 35 -19.42 -17.59 -3.19
N LYS A 36 -20.02 -16.81 -4.09
CA LYS A 36 -19.63 -16.68 -5.50
C LYS A 36 -19.07 -15.29 -5.80
N SER A 37 -18.21 -15.23 -6.81
CA SER A 37 -17.77 -13.96 -7.39
C SER A 37 -18.83 -13.39 -8.32
N VAL A 38 -18.95 -12.07 -8.37
CA VAL A 38 -19.80 -11.37 -9.33
C VAL A 38 -19.06 -10.17 -9.90
N LEU A 39 -19.18 -9.96 -11.20
CA LEU A 39 -18.71 -8.77 -11.89
C LEU A 39 -19.94 -7.92 -12.24
N ILE A 40 -19.92 -6.66 -11.83
CA ILE A 40 -21.04 -5.74 -12.06
C ILE A 40 -20.53 -4.48 -12.74
N GLU A 41 -21.18 -4.14 -13.84
CA GLU A 41 -21.05 -2.85 -14.50
C GLU A 41 -22.19 -1.94 -14.04
N GLY A 42 -21.85 -0.72 -13.61
CA GLY A 42 -22.83 0.26 -13.15
C GLY A 42 -22.40 1.67 -13.52
N ALA A 43 -23.36 2.45 -14.01
CA ALA A 43 -23.12 3.85 -14.38
C ALA A 43 -22.67 4.70 -13.19
N ASN A 44 -21.96 5.79 -13.47
CA ASN A 44 -21.61 6.77 -12.46
C ASN A 44 -22.88 7.37 -11.83
N GLY A 45 -22.87 7.55 -10.51
CA GLY A 45 -24.04 8.03 -9.79
C GLY A 45 -25.08 6.96 -9.42
N LEU A 46 -24.91 5.69 -9.85
CA LEU A 46 -25.80 4.58 -9.44
C LEU A 46 -25.80 4.34 -7.91
N GLY A 47 -24.74 4.77 -7.22
CA GLY A 47 -24.55 4.49 -5.79
C GLY A 47 -23.81 3.18 -5.54
N LYS A 48 -22.87 2.80 -6.41
CA LYS A 48 -22.08 1.56 -6.37
C LYS A 48 -21.53 1.25 -4.96
N THR A 49 -20.89 2.23 -4.33
CA THR A 49 -20.29 2.09 -3.00
C THR A 49 -21.32 1.73 -1.92
N ILE A 50 -22.39 2.54 -1.78
CA ILE A 50 -23.40 2.27 -0.76
C ILE A 50 -24.14 0.96 -1.02
N SER A 51 -24.40 0.66 -2.30
CA SER A 51 -25.06 -0.57 -2.72
C SER A 51 -24.24 -1.80 -2.37
N ALA A 52 -22.93 -1.80 -2.67
CA ALA A 52 -22.02 -2.88 -2.35
C ALA A 52 -21.90 -3.08 -0.82
N LEU A 53 -21.71 -1.98 -0.07
CA LEU A 53 -21.64 -2.06 1.40
C LEU A 53 -22.94 -2.62 2.00
N SER A 54 -24.09 -2.07 1.63
CA SER A 54 -25.40 -2.49 2.16
C SER A 54 -25.73 -3.94 1.79
N ALA A 55 -25.29 -4.41 0.62
CA ALA A 55 -25.46 -5.79 0.19
C ALA A 55 -24.56 -6.78 0.97
N CYS A 56 -23.32 -6.40 1.26
CA CYS A 56 -22.31 -7.27 1.90
C CYS A 56 -22.43 -7.33 3.43
N LEU A 57 -22.74 -6.19 4.07
CA LEU A 57 -22.72 -6.05 5.53
C LEU A 57 -23.61 -7.04 6.30
N PRO A 58 -24.86 -7.34 5.87
CA PRO A 58 -25.71 -8.30 6.59
C PRO A 58 -25.03 -9.67 6.70
N VAL A 59 -24.47 -10.15 5.60
CA VAL A 59 -23.77 -11.45 5.55
C VAL A 59 -22.45 -11.38 6.32
N ALA A 60 -21.71 -10.28 6.21
CA ALA A 60 -20.44 -10.09 6.90
C ALA A 60 -20.60 -10.09 8.44
N VAL A 61 -21.64 -9.45 8.95
CA VAL A 61 -21.94 -9.45 10.39
C VAL A 61 -22.41 -10.83 10.83
N LYS A 62 -23.41 -11.41 10.15
CA LYS A 62 -23.99 -12.71 10.50
C LYS A 62 -22.98 -13.86 10.49
N LYS A 63 -22.05 -13.87 9.53
CA LYS A 63 -21.04 -14.93 9.35
C LYS A 63 -19.66 -14.56 9.93
N ASN A 64 -19.56 -13.45 10.67
CA ASN A 64 -18.32 -12.89 11.20
C ASN A 64 -17.19 -12.79 10.17
N LEU A 65 -17.49 -12.27 8.98
CA LEU A 65 -16.54 -12.00 7.91
C LEU A 65 -16.04 -10.55 8.02
N LYS A 66 -14.87 -10.27 7.43
CA LYS A 66 -14.38 -8.91 7.18
C LYS A 66 -14.68 -8.48 5.75
N ILE A 67 -14.84 -7.18 5.52
CA ILE A 67 -14.96 -6.61 4.19
C ILE A 67 -13.68 -5.83 3.88
N LEU A 68 -12.94 -6.26 2.87
CA LEU A 68 -11.86 -5.46 2.27
C LEU A 68 -12.44 -4.74 1.06
N TYR A 69 -12.54 -3.42 1.15
CA TYR A 69 -12.98 -2.57 0.05
C TYR A 69 -11.76 -1.93 -0.59
N VAL A 70 -11.35 -2.42 -1.76
CA VAL A 70 -10.18 -1.91 -2.47
C VAL A 70 -10.58 -0.87 -3.52
N ALA A 71 -9.87 0.25 -3.53
CA ALA A 71 -10.01 1.30 -4.54
C ALA A 71 -8.65 1.94 -4.84
N ARG A 72 -8.55 2.69 -5.95
CA ARG A 72 -7.27 3.20 -6.47
C ARG A 72 -6.73 4.36 -5.64
N THR A 73 -7.60 5.25 -5.17
CA THR A 73 -7.21 6.53 -4.57
C THR A 73 -7.67 6.69 -3.13
N HIS A 74 -6.94 7.47 -2.35
CA HIS A 74 -7.30 7.78 -0.96
C HIS A 74 -8.65 8.47 -0.82
N ARG A 75 -9.03 9.32 -1.80
CA ARG A 75 -10.37 9.95 -1.81
C ARG A 75 -11.47 8.91 -1.96
N GLN A 76 -11.25 7.85 -2.74
CA GLN A 76 -12.22 6.76 -2.85
C GLN A 76 -12.29 5.98 -1.53
N HIS A 77 -11.16 5.70 -0.86
CA HIS A 77 -11.18 5.06 0.47
C HIS A 77 -11.99 5.89 1.48
N ASP A 78 -11.75 7.19 1.51
CA ASP A 78 -12.45 8.12 2.41
C ASP A 78 -13.96 8.16 2.09
N ARG A 79 -14.35 8.11 0.80
CA ARG A 79 -15.77 7.98 0.41
C ARG A 79 -16.42 6.71 0.96
N VAL A 80 -15.71 5.58 1.01
CA VAL A 80 -16.23 4.35 1.65
C VAL A 80 -16.54 4.61 3.12
N ILE A 81 -15.67 5.33 3.83
CA ILE A 81 -15.87 5.68 5.24
C ILE A 81 -17.07 6.62 5.41
N ASP A 82 -17.28 7.58 4.52
CA ASP A 82 -18.46 8.45 4.56
C ASP A 82 -19.77 7.67 4.36
N GLU A 83 -19.80 6.73 3.41
CA GLU A 83 -20.95 5.83 3.24
C GLU A 83 -21.17 4.96 4.49
N LEU A 84 -20.09 4.39 5.06
CA LEU A 84 -20.18 3.65 6.32
C LEU A 84 -20.70 4.49 7.48
N ARG A 85 -20.41 5.79 7.54
CA ARG A 85 -20.98 6.70 8.55
C ARG A 85 -22.48 6.88 8.37
N ALA A 86 -22.96 6.93 7.14
CA ALA A 86 -24.39 6.96 6.88
C ALA A 86 -25.07 5.68 7.39
N ILE A 87 -24.44 4.53 7.16
CA ILE A 87 -24.90 3.23 7.69
C ILE A 87 -24.84 3.19 9.24
N TYR A 88 -23.75 3.69 9.82
CA TYR A 88 -23.51 3.72 11.27
C TYR A 88 -24.65 4.38 12.05
N LYS A 89 -25.29 5.42 11.47
CA LYS A 89 -26.44 6.10 12.07
C LYS A 89 -27.66 5.18 12.28
N ARG A 90 -27.75 4.06 11.56
CA ARG A 90 -28.82 3.06 11.66
C ARG A 90 -28.37 1.79 12.38
N ARG A 91 -27.16 1.31 12.08
CA ARG A 91 -26.61 0.06 12.62
C ARG A 91 -25.14 0.29 13.02
N PRO A 92 -24.75 0.02 14.28
CA PRO A 92 -23.36 0.12 14.70
C PRO A 92 -22.44 -0.73 13.81
N ILE A 93 -21.46 -0.07 13.20
CA ILE A 93 -20.49 -0.70 12.31
C ILE A 93 -19.15 0.02 12.41
N THR A 94 -18.08 -0.76 12.45
CA THR A 94 -16.72 -0.26 12.54
C THR A 94 -16.09 -0.23 11.16
N GLY A 95 -15.25 0.75 10.87
CA GLY A 95 -14.44 0.69 9.66
C GLY A 95 -13.35 1.73 9.60
N ILE A 96 -12.30 1.44 8.86
CA ILE A 96 -11.14 2.32 8.76
C ILE A 96 -10.65 2.42 7.32
N SER A 97 -10.28 3.62 6.88
CA SER A 97 -9.44 3.75 5.68
C SER A 97 -7.98 3.64 6.10
N ILE A 98 -7.18 2.88 5.34
CA ILE A 98 -5.75 2.72 5.59
C ILE A 98 -4.95 3.35 4.45
N ARG A 99 -3.79 3.92 4.81
CA ARG A 99 -2.84 4.50 3.86
C ARG A 99 -1.44 3.95 4.14
N GLY A 100 -0.51 4.14 3.20
CA GLY A 100 0.88 3.72 3.35
C GLY A 100 1.58 4.45 4.51
N ARG A 101 2.74 3.93 4.93
CA ARG A 101 3.55 4.54 5.99
C ARG A 101 3.95 5.99 5.66
N ASN A 102 4.18 6.28 4.38
CA ASN A 102 4.49 7.61 3.85
C ASN A 102 3.39 8.65 4.08
N GLU A 103 2.13 8.22 4.03
CA GLU A 103 0.98 9.09 4.28
C GLU A 103 0.63 9.22 5.77
N MET A 104 1.19 8.34 6.61
CA MET A 104 0.82 8.23 8.03
C MET A 104 1.95 8.65 8.98
N CYS A 105 3.16 8.90 8.49
CA CYS A 105 4.31 9.25 9.32
C CYS A 105 4.26 10.72 9.76
N VAL A 106 4.23 10.95 11.08
CA VAL A 106 4.29 12.31 11.68
C VAL A 106 5.70 12.70 12.13
N ASN A 107 6.66 11.78 12.10
CA ASN A 107 8.05 12.07 12.41
C ASN A 107 8.67 12.85 11.25
N VAL A 108 9.00 14.12 11.47
CA VAL A 108 9.52 15.05 10.44
C VAL A 108 10.85 14.57 9.87
N PHE A 109 11.74 14.02 10.69
CA PHE A 109 13.03 13.49 10.19
C PHE A 109 12.80 12.31 9.25
N ALA A 110 11.92 11.38 9.61
CA ALA A 110 11.58 10.25 8.75
C ALA A 110 10.84 10.71 7.48
N ALA A 111 9.84 11.57 7.62
CA ALA A 111 9.01 12.05 6.52
C ALA A 111 9.79 12.92 5.52
N ASN A 112 10.68 13.80 5.97
CA ASN A 112 11.50 14.64 5.10
C ASN A 112 12.76 13.91 4.61
N GLY A 113 13.23 12.92 5.36
CA GLY A 113 14.39 12.10 5.03
C GLY A 113 14.09 11.01 4.00
N ALA A 114 12.85 10.86 3.55
CA ALA A 114 12.46 9.82 2.61
C ALA A 114 11.83 10.40 1.35
N PHE A 115 12.37 10.04 0.19
CA PHE A 115 11.83 10.45 -1.11
C PHE A 115 10.80 9.46 -1.67
N ASP A 116 10.83 8.23 -1.17
CA ASP A 116 9.92 7.16 -1.55
C ASP A 116 9.52 6.32 -0.31
N SER A 117 8.54 5.45 -0.50
CA SER A 117 8.00 4.59 0.56
C SER A 117 9.05 3.63 1.14
N LYS A 118 10.03 3.20 0.34
CA LYS A 118 11.08 2.24 0.74
C LYS A 118 12.09 2.90 1.68
N SER A 119 12.58 4.08 1.32
CA SER A 119 13.52 4.86 2.15
C SER A 119 12.89 5.23 3.49
N LEU A 120 11.59 5.57 3.50
CA LEU A 120 10.87 5.84 4.74
C LEU A 120 10.78 4.60 5.64
N MET A 121 10.54 3.44 5.04
CA MET A 121 10.46 2.18 5.77
C MET A 121 11.78 1.89 6.48
N GLU A 122 12.90 2.01 5.78
CA GLU A 122 14.26 1.81 6.31
C GLU A 122 14.61 2.82 7.42
N VAL A 123 14.34 4.12 7.20
CA VAL A 123 14.56 5.15 8.24
C VAL A 123 13.71 4.86 9.47
N CYS A 124 12.44 4.52 9.28
CA CYS A 124 11.54 4.18 10.37
C CYS A 124 12.08 2.99 11.18
N GLU A 125 12.46 1.89 10.51
CA GLU A 125 13.02 0.70 11.16
C GLU A 125 14.29 0.99 11.96
N LEU A 126 15.17 1.84 11.43
CA LEU A 126 16.40 2.24 12.13
C LEU A 126 16.10 3.13 13.34
N LEU A 127 15.13 4.03 13.25
CA LEU A 127 14.70 4.85 14.38
C LEU A 127 14.01 4.02 15.45
N THR A 128 13.13 3.07 15.08
CA THR A 128 12.45 2.22 16.05
C THR A 128 13.42 1.26 16.74
N ALA A 129 14.32 0.61 15.99
CA ALA A 129 15.34 -0.29 16.55
C ALA A 129 16.28 0.40 17.54
N LYS A 130 16.54 1.71 17.37
CA LYS A 130 17.37 2.51 18.29
C LYS A 130 16.56 3.24 19.38
N GLY A 131 15.24 3.07 19.45
CA GLY A 131 14.39 3.81 20.40
C GLY A 131 14.37 5.33 20.16
N ARG A 132 14.62 5.79 18.93
CA ARG A 132 14.75 7.22 18.56
C ARG A 132 13.51 7.82 17.93
N CYS A 133 12.46 7.03 17.67
CA CYS A 133 11.18 7.56 17.21
C CYS A 133 10.25 7.79 18.41
N PRO A 134 10.04 9.04 18.87
CA PRO A 134 9.24 9.31 20.08
C PRO A 134 7.80 8.82 19.93
N TYR A 135 7.22 8.94 18.73
CA TYR A 135 5.87 8.46 18.46
C TYR A 135 5.72 6.94 18.58
N TYR A 136 6.75 6.18 18.19
CA TYR A 136 6.75 4.72 18.31
C TYR A 136 6.98 4.30 19.77
N VAL A 137 7.97 4.91 20.43
CA VAL A 137 8.28 4.65 21.84
C VAL A 137 7.06 4.90 22.73
N ASN A 138 6.30 5.97 22.45
CA ASN A 138 5.07 6.28 23.18
C ASN A 138 3.96 5.22 23.04
N VAL A 139 4.02 4.31 22.07
CA VAL A 139 3.08 3.17 22.00
C VAL A 139 3.23 2.29 23.24
N ASP A 140 4.47 2.03 23.65
CA ASP A 140 4.78 1.22 24.83
C ASP A 140 4.81 2.07 26.10
N GLU A 141 5.48 3.23 26.10
CA GLU A 141 5.61 4.08 27.29
C GLU A 141 4.28 4.71 27.74
N ARG A 142 3.34 4.92 26.81
CA ARG A 142 1.99 5.46 27.08
C ARG A 142 0.92 4.42 26.74
N THR A 143 1.14 3.16 27.11
CA THR A 143 0.26 2.02 26.76
C THR A 143 -1.23 2.31 27.06
N TYR A 144 -1.57 2.91 28.20
CA TYR A 144 -2.96 3.21 28.54
C TYR A 144 -3.62 4.17 27.53
N ASP A 145 -2.93 5.26 27.18
CA ASP A 145 -3.41 6.22 26.18
C ASP A 145 -3.52 5.56 24.80
N TYR A 146 -2.54 4.73 24.43
CA TYR A 146 -2.55 3.96 23.19
C TYR A 146 -3.79 3.05 23.10
N LEU A 147 -4.07 2.25 24.13
CA LEU A 147 -5.20 1.34 24.16
C LEU A 147 -6.54 2.08 24.09
N GLN A 148 -6.67 3.22 24.77
CA GLN A 148 -7.86 4.06 24.66
C GLN A 148 -8.07 4.58 23.23
N LEU A 149 -7.00 5.02 22.57
CA LEU A 149 -7.07 5.46 21.18
C LEU A 149 -7.41 4.31 20.23
N GLN A 150 -6.87 3.12 20.47
CA GLN A 150 -7.13 1.94 19.65
C GLN A 150 -8.62 1.56 19.75
N GLN A 151 -9.16 1.49 20.97
CA GLN A 151 -10.59 1.27 21.21
C GLN A 151 -11.45 2.35 20.56
N GLN A 152 -11.04 3.62 20.65
CA GLN A 152 -11.75 4.71 20.01
C GLN A 152 -11.80 4.55 18.49
N VAL A 153 -10.66 4.26 17.84
CA VAL A 153 -10.59 4.08 16.38
C VAL A 153 -11.35 2.84 15.93
N ALA A 154 -11.39 1.80 16.77
CA ALA A 154 -12.14 0.58 16.52
C ALA A 154 -13.66 0.73 16.75
N SER A 155 -14.16 1.83 17.33
CA SER A 155 -15.57 1.89 17.76
C SER A 155 -16.55 2.38 16.68
N ARG A 156 -16.06 3.04 15.62
CA ARG A 156 -16.89 3.66 14.57
C ARG A 156 -16.09 3.91 13.29
N PRO A 157 -16.68 4.42 12.20
CA PRO A 157 -15.94 4.66 10.97
C PRO A 157 -14.96 5.85 11.05
N TYR A 158 -13.68 5.60 10.78
CA TYR A 158 -12.59 6.59 10.77
C TYR A 158 -11.83 6.62 9.45
N MET A 159 -11.50 7.83 8.99
CA MET A 159 -10.57 8.03 7.90
C MET A 159 -9.13 8.04 8.42
N ALA A 160 -8.20 7.57 7.61
CA ALA A 160 -6.76 7.65 7.88
C ALA A 160 -6.31 9.08 8.25
N SER A 161 -6.86 10.10 7.59
CA SER A 161 -6.52 11.51 7.84
C SER A 161 -6.96 12.02 9.21
N GLU A 162 -8.06 11.49 9.75
CA GLU A 162 -8.53 11.82 11.10
C GLU A 162 -7.70 11.12 12.16
N ILE A 163 -7.37 9.84 11.94
CA ILE A 163 -6.46 9.08 12.80
C ILE A 163 -5.12 9.79 12.88
N LEU A 164 -4.57 10.23 11.73
CA LEU A 164 -3.35 11.02 11.66
C LEU A 164 -3.40 12.29 12.54
N ARG A 165 -4.50 13.06 12.48
CA ARG A 165 -4.69 14.27 13.31
C ARG A 165 -4.78 13.93 14.80
N ILE A 166 -5.50 12.88 15.17
CA ILE A 166 -5.65 12.45 16.57
C ILE A 166 -4.29 12.04 17.12
N CYS A 167 -3.58 11.16 16.42
CA CYS A 167 -2.26 10.65 16.81
C CYS A 167 -1.20 11.75 16.88
N LYS A 168 -1.23 12.72 15.96
CA LYS A 168 -0.33 13.89 16.03
C LYS A 168 -0.51 14.69 17.33
N LYS A 169 -1.76 14.89 17.77
CA LYS A 169 -2.06 15.59 19.04
C LYS A 169 -1.70 14.78 20.28
N LYS A 170 -1.81 13.45 20.18
CA LYS A 170 -1.56 12.51 21.27
C LYS A 170 -0.12 11.99 21.32
N GLU A 171 0.71 12.39 20.35
CA GLU A 171 2.11 12.01 20.20
C GLU A 171 2.33 10.48 20.09
N VAL A 172 1.38 9.77 19.49
CA VAL A 172 1.44 8.32 19.25
C VAL A 172 1.66 8.05 17.76
N CYS A 173 2.35 6.97 17.41
CA CYS A 173 2.58 6.57 16.02
C CYS A 173 1.25 6.22 15.32
N PRO A 174 0.81 6.99 14.30
CA PRO A 174 -0.45 6.72 13.62
C PRO A 174 -0.45 5.37 12.89
N TYR A 175 0.71 4.98 12.33
CA TYR A 175 0.85 3.72 11.59
C TYR A 175 0.71 2.49 12.50
N GLU A 176 1.28 2.52 13.70
CA GLU A 176 1.11 1.43 14.69
C GLU A 176 -0.29 1.42 15.31
N LEU A 177 -0.93 2.59 15.48
CA LEU A 177 -2.33 2.63 15.93
C LEU A 177 -3.27 1.98 14.91
N VAL A 178 -3.11 2.32 13.62
CA VAL A 178 -3.92 1.70 12.56
C VAL A 178 -3.69 0.20 12.51
N LYS A 179 -2.44 -0.27 12.55
CA LYS A 179 -2.13 -1.71 12.59
C LYS A 179 -2.85 -2.43 13.73
N GLY A 180 -2.84 -1.86 14.94
CA GLY A 180 -3.53 -2.43 16.10
C GLY A 180 -5.05 -2.40 15.95
N ALA A 181 -5.64 -1.43 15.24
CA ALA A 181 -7.10 -1.32 15.09
C ALA A 181 -7.68 -2.15 13.93
N VAL A 182 -6.86 -2.57 12.95
CA VAL A 182 -7.30 -3.38 11.79
C VAL A 182 -7.97 -4.73 12.18
N PRO A 183 -7.47 -5.49 13.18
CA PRO A 183 -8.14 -6.70 13.68
C PRO A 183 -9.57 -6.48 14.15
N ASP A 184 -9.90 -5.30 14.70
CA ASP A 184 -11.23 -5.01 15.23
C ASP A 184 -12.17 -4.40 14.18
N ALA A 185 -11.64 -3.89 13.07
CA ALA A 185 -12.43 -3.26 12.02
C ALA A 185 -13.19 -4.29 11.16
N LYS A 186 -14.50 -4.08 11.00
CA LYS A 186 -15.37 -4.88 10.13
C LYS A 186 -15.19 -4.55 8.64
N VAL A 187 -15.03 -3.28 8.31
CA VAL A 187 -14.78 -2.81 6.94
C VAL A 187 -13.46 -2.05 6.88
N ILE A 188 -12.57 -2.46 5.99
CA ILE A 188 -11.28 -1.81 5.79
C ILE A 188 -11.26 -1.31 4.35
N ALA A 189 -11.04 -0.02 4.17
CA ALA A 189 -10.92 0.61 2.86
C ALA A 189 -9.43 0.85 2.54
N LEU A 190 -8.92 0.25 1.47
CA LEU A 190 -7.47 0.17 1.21
C LEU A 190 -7.12 0.25 -0.27
N SER A 191 -5.84 0.54 -0.54
CA SER A 191 -5.29 0.48 -1.89
C SER A 191 -5.24 -0.97 -2.41
N TYR A 192 -5.31 -1.12 -3.72
CA TYR A 192 -5.06 -2.37 -4.44
C TYR A 192 -3.79 -3.08 -3.97
N LEU A 193 -2.73 -2.32 -3.68
CA LEU A 193 -1.43 -2.87 -3.30
C LEU A 193 -1.52 -3.80 -2.07
N TYR A 194 -2.39 -3.50 -1.10
CA TYR A 194 -2.53 -4.33 0.10
C TYR A 194 -3.13 -5.73 -0.16
N VAL A 195 -3.76 -5.94 -1.32
CA VAL A 195 -4.36 -7.22 -1.71
C VAL A 195 -3.59 -7.88 -2.85
N PHE A 196 -3.06 -7.10 -3.79
CA PHE A 196 -2.46 -7.63 -5.01
C PHE A 196 -0.94 -7.65 -5.00
N ASP A 197 -0.26 -6.79 -4.23
CA ASP A 197 1.18 -6.87 -4.05
C ASP A 197 1.52 -7.99 -3.04
N PRO A 198 2.30 -9.03 -3.41
CA PRO A 198 2.58 -10.15 -2.53
C PRO A 198 3.31 -9.77 -1.23
N GLY A 199 4.25 -8.82 -1.31
CA GLY A 199 5.04 -8.39 -0.16
C GLY A 199 4.21 -7.61 0.84
N ILE A 200 3.41 -6.65 0.36
CA ILE A 200 2.52 -5.84 1.20
C ILE A 200 1.38 -6.71 1.75
N ARG A 201 0.78 -7.58 0.91
CA ARG A 201 -0.30 -8.48 1.33
C ARG A 201 0.11 -9.38 2.49
N ALA A 202 1.29 -9.99 2.43
CA ALA A 202 1.75 -10.90 3.49
C ALA A 202 1.83 -10.18 4.84
N ALA A 203 2.43 -8.98 4.88
CA ALA A 203 2.51 -8.17 6.08
C ALA A 203 1.12 -7.69 6.55
N PHE A 204 0.24 -7.32 5.62
CA PHE A 204 -1.11 -6.87 5.94
C PHE A 204 -1.98 -7.97 6.54
N LEU A 205 -2.02 -9.14 5.92
CA LEU A 205 -2.82 -10.27 6.40
C LEU A 205 -2.38 -10.75 7.78
N LYS A 206 -1.07 -10.69 8.07
CA LYS A 206 -0.55 -10.96 9.42
C LYS A 206 -1.18 -10.03 10.47
N ASN A 207 -1.27 -8.72 10.17
CA ASN A 207 -1.89 -7.75 11.07
C ASN A 207 -3.44 -7.77 11.02
N LEU A 208 -4.04 -8.40 10.01
CA LEU A 208 -5.50 -8.51 9.89
C LEU A 208 -6.07 -9.60 10.80
N GLU A 209 -5.24 -10.58 11.17
CA GLU A 209 -5.60 -11.74 12.00
C GLU A 209 -6.85 -12.47 11.49
N THR A 210 -7.01 -12.52 10.17
CA THR A 210 -8.18 -13.11 9.51
C THR A 210 -7.75 -13.95 8.31
N GLU A 211 -8.34 -15.14 8.23
CA GLU A 211 -8.12 -16.07 7.12
C GLU A 211 -8.83 -15.59 5.85
N LEU A 212 -8.26 -15.88 4.67
CA LEU A 212 -8.82 -15.43 3.39
C LEU A 212 -10.27 -15.86 3.15
N GLN A 213 -10.64 -17.06 3.58
CA GLN A 213 -12.02 -17.57 3.50
C GLN A 213 -13.05 -16.79 4.33
N LYS A 214 -12.58 -15.95 5.27
CA LYS A 214 -13.41 -15.07 6.10
C LYS A 214 -13.45 -13.62 5.58
N ILE A 215 -13.02 -13.40 4.34
CA ILE A 215 -12.96 -12.06 3.73
C ILE A 215 -13.91 -11.98 2.54
N ILE A 216 -14.73 -10.93 2.53
CA ILE A 216 -15.42 -10.45 1.34
C ILE A 216 -14.55 -9.36 0.72
N LEU A 217 -14.09 -9.57 -0.52
CA LEU A 217 -13.32 -8.59 -1.27
C LEU A 217 -14.25 -7.83 -2.22
N VAL A 218 -14.31 -6.51 -2.06
CA VAL A 218 -15.01 -5.60 -2.99
C VAL A 218 -13.95 -4.81 -3.75
N VAL A 219 -13.90 -4.98 -5.08
CA VAL A 219 -12.96 -4.27 -5.97
C VAL A 219 -13.70 -3.17 -6.71
N ASP A 220 -13.44 -1.91 -6.35
CA ASP A 220 -14.06 -0.75 -6.97
C ASP A 220 -13.20 -0.20 -8.10
N GLU A 221 -13.82 0.16 -9.22
CA GLU A 221 -13.12 0.54 -10.47
C GLU A 221 -12.12 -0.53 -10.95
N ALA A 222 -12.56 -1.80 -10.94
CA ALA A 222 -11.76 -2.99 -11.28
C ALA A 222 -11.09 -2.96 -12.66
N HIS A 223 -11.51 -2.07 -13.57
CA HIS A 223 -10.84 -1.84 -14.85
C HIS A 223 -9.38 -1.38 -14.71
N ASN A 224 -9.00 -0.83 -13.54
CA ASN A 224 -7.61 -0.43 -13.24
C ASN A 224 -6.72 -1.60 -12.80
N LEU A 225 -7.30 -2.78 -12.53
CA LEU A 225 -6.57 -3.92 -11.97
C LEU A 225 -5.46 -4.45 -12.90
N PRO A 226 -5.65 -4.57 -14.24
CA PRO A 226 -4.60 -5.05 -15.14
C PRO A 226 -3.37 -4.13 -15.14
N GLU A 227 -3.57 -2.82 -15.26
CA GLU A 227 -2.49 -1.82 -15.19
C GLU A 227 -1.75 -1.93 -13.84
N THR A 228 -2.50 -2.00 -12.73
CA THR A 228 -1.92 -2.15 -11.39
C THR A 228 -1.09 -3.43 -11.25
N ALA A 229 -1.52 -4.55 -11.85
CA ALA A 229 -0.79 -5.81 -11.79
C ALA A 229 0.53 -5.76 -12.58
N ILE A 230 0.53 -5.04 -13.71
CA ILE A 230 1.75 -4.77 -14.48
C ILE A 230 2.69 -3.92 -13.63
N ASP A 231 2.21 -2.83 -13.03
CA ASP A 231 3.03 -1.93 -12.20
C ASP A 231 3.68 -2.66 -11.02
N ILE A 232 2.92 -3.49 -10.30
CA ILE A 232 3.43 -4.30 -9.17
C ILE A 232 4.57 -5.24 -9.61
N SER A 233 4.49 -5.75 -10.83
CA SER A 233 5.45 -6.72 -11.39
C SER A 233 6.60 -6.05 -12.15
N SER A 234 6.60 -4.71 -12.24
CA SER A 234 7.56 -3.95 -13.05
C SER A 234 8.58 -3.23 -12.18
N SER A 235 9.73 -2.92 -12.76
CA SER A 235 10.75 -2.08 -12.14
C SER A 235 11.40 -1.19 -13.19
N MET A 236 11.93 -0.04 -12.77
CA MET A 236 12.51 0.96 -13.68
C MET A 236 13.85 1.46 -13.15
N ILE A 237 14.84 1.49 -14.05
CA ILE A 237 16.14 2.14 -13.83
C ILE A 237 16.33 3.13 -14.97
N SER A 238 16.57 4.41 -14.65
CA SER A 238 16.84 5.43 -15.66
C SER A 238 18.33 5.67 -15.81
N LEU A 239 18.75 6.19 -16.98
CA LEU A 239 20.13 6.63 -17.21
C LEU A 239 20.62 7.64 -16.17
N PHE A 240 19.70 8.49 -15.68
CA PHE A 240 19.98 9.42 -14.59
C PHE A 240 20.33 8.70 -13.28
N VAL A 241 19.59 7.64 -12.92
CA VAL A 241 19.89 6.81 -11.74
C VAL A 241 21.25 6.14 -11.89
N LEU A 242 21.58 5.61 -13.07
CA LEU A 242 22.90 5.00 -13.33
C LEU A 242 24.03 6.02 -13.14
N LYS A 243 23.90 7.23 -13.70
CA LYS A 243 24.90 8.30 -13.53
C LYS A 243 25.13 8.69 -12.05
N LEU A 244 24.06 8.72 -11.26
CA LEU A 244 24.16 9.01 -9.82
C LEU A 244 24.76 7.83 -9.05
N ALA A 245 24.46 6.59 -9.43
CA ALA A 245 25.06 5.38 -8.87
C ALA A 245 26.57 5.32 -9.14
N GLU A 246 27.03 5.68 -10.35
CA GLU A 246 28.47 5.78 -10.67
C GLU A 246 29.17 6.80 -9.76
N SER A 247 28.60 8.01 -9.64
CA SER A 247 29.15 9.08 -8.80
C SER A 247 29.18 8.69 -7.32
N GLU A 248 28.15 7.99 -6.85
CA GLU A 248 28.06 7.47 -5.49
C GLU A 248 29.08 6.37 -5.22
N ALA A 249 29.21 5.38 -6.12
CA ALA A 249 30.18 4.31 -6.00
C ALA A 249 31.61 4.85 -5.90
N ASN A 250 31.97 5.83 -6.75
CA ASN A 250 33.27 6.51 -6.70
C ASN A 250 33.49 7.20 -5.35
N LYS A 251 32.50 7.98 -4.88
CA LYS A 251 32.57 8.70 -3.61
C LYS A 251 32.81 7.79 -2.40
N PHE A 252 32.21 6.60 -2.40
CA PHE A 252 32.34 5.63 -1.31
C PHE A 252 33.44 4.58 -1.54
N GLY A 253 34.20 4.68 -2.64
CA GLY A 253 35.35 3.82 -2.91
C GLY A 253 35.05 2.44 -3.49
N TYR A 254 33.82 2.19 -3.96
CA TYR A 254 33.44 0.93 -4.62
C TYR A 254 33.82 0.97 -6.10
N LYS A 255 35.11 0.71 -6.40
CA LYS A 255 35.67 0.88 -7.76
C LYS A 255 35.13 -0.10 -8.78
N ASP A 256 34.92 -1.34 -8.39
CA ASP A 256 34.31 -2.36 -9.23
C ASP A 256 32.85 -2.02 -9.62
N ILE A 257 32.07 -1.50 -8.67
CA ILE A 257 30.70 -1.03 -8.92
C ILE A 257 30.71 0.22 -9.81
N GLU A 258 31.60 1.17 -9.56
CA GLU A 258 31.76 2.38 -10.39
C GLU A 258 32.02 2.00 -11.85
N GLU A 259 33.00 1.12 -12.09
CA GLU A 259 33.36 0.65 -13.42
C GLU A 259 32.21 -0.06 -14.12
N PHE A 260 31.51 -0.96 -13.41
CA PHE A 260 30.35 -1.66 -13.95
C PHE A 260 29.21 -0.71 -14.32
N VAL A 261 28.83 0.20 -13.41
CA VAL A 261 27.69 1.11 -13.64
C VAL A 261 27.98 2.05 -14.80
N ARG A 262 29.22 2.54 -14.92
CA ARG A 262 29.66 3.34 -16.07
C ARG A 262 29.53 2.55 -17.37
N PHE A 263 30.11 1.34 -17.40
CA PHE A 263 30.01 0.45 -18.55
C PHE A 263 28.55 0.19 -18.95
N PHE A 264 27.71 -0.20 -17.98
CA PHE A 264 26.31 -0.54 -18.25
C PHE A 264 25.52 0.66 -18.74
N ARG A 265 25.74 1.86 -18.15
CA ARG A 265 25.11 3.09 -18.63
C ARG A 265 25.49 3.37 -20.08
N ASP A 266 26.77 3.32 -20.41
CA ASP A 266 27.25 3.68 -21.75
C ASP A 266 26.71 2.69 -22.81
N GLU A 267 26.53 1.41 -22.48
CA GLU A 267 25.88 0.44 -23.38
C GLU A 267 24.37 0.65 -23.50
N VAL A 268 23.67 0.99 -22.42
CA VAL A 268 22.24 1.35 -22.47
C VAL A 268 22.03 2.61 -23.30
N GLU A 269 22.88 3.64 -23.17
CA GLU A 269 22.82 4.86 -23.99
C GLU A 269 22.91 4.54 -25.48
N LYS A 270 23.92 3.77 -25.91
CA LYS A 270 24.07 3.32 -27.31
C LYS A 270 22.88 2.53 -27.83
N LEU A 271 22.25 1.74 -26.97
CA LEU A 271 21.08 0.95 -27.32
C LEU A 271 19.87 1.89 -27.52
N THR A 272 19.72 2.89 -26.65
CA THR A 272 18.62 3.87 -26.74
C THR A 272 18.73 4.83 -27.93
N ASP A 273 19.92 5.09 -28.46
CA ASP A 273 20.12 5.96 -29.65
C ASP A 273 19.32 5.48 -30.89
N LYS A 274 18.97 4.19 -30.93
CA LYS A 274 18.23 3.57 -32.03
C LYS A 274 16.72 3.55 -31.80
N ILE A 275 16.26 3.95 -30.61
CA ILE A 275 14.86 3.86 -30.17
C ILE A 275 14.21 5.25 -30.23
N ASN A 276 13.17 5.39 -31.05
CA ASN A 276 12.48 6.67 -31.22
C ASN A 276 11.47 7.00 -30.10
N LYS A 277 10.82 6.00 -29.49
CA LYS A 277 9.84 6.19 -28.41
C LYS A 277 9.89 5.06 -27.38
N GLU A 278 9.47 3.86 -27.78
CA GLU A 278 9.40 2.69 -26.93
C GLU A 278 9.63 1.45 -27.80
N GLU A 279 10.48 0.55 -27.33
CA GLU A 279 10.79 -0.69 -28.02
C GLU A 279 11.00 -1.80 -26.98
N ILE A 280 10.50 -3.00 -27.30
CA ILE A 280 10.69 -4.17 -26.45
C ILE A 280 12.09 -4.71 -26.69
N ILE A 281 12.94 -4.63 -25.66
CA ILE A 281 14.28 -5.18 -25.69
C ILE A 281 14.24 -6.61 -25.14
N SER A 282 14.86 -7.54 -25.85
CA SER A 282 14.96 -8.93 -25.39
C SER A 282 15.84 -9.01 -24.13
N PRO A 283 15.41 -9.68 -23.05
CA PRO A 283 16.23 -9.87 -21.86
C PRO A 283 17.61 -10.48 -22.15
N ASN A 284 17.70 -11.36 -23.15
CA ASN A 284 18.96 -11.98 -23.57
C ASN A 284 19.98 -10.97 -24.12
N GLN A 285 19.52 -9.87 -24.74
CA GLN A 285 20.42 -8.82 -25.22
C GLN A 285 21.08 -8.13 -24.03
N ILE A 286 20.32 -7.78 -22.98
CA ILE A 286 20.84 -7.16 -21.75
C ILE A 286 21.78 -8.11 -21.02
N ILE A 287 21.42 -9.38 -20.87
CA ILE A 287 22.28 -10.40 -20.23
C ILE A 287 23.61 -10.53 -21.00
N THR A 288 23.56 -10.56 -22.33
CA THR A 288 24.75 -10.66 -23.17
C THR A 288 25.68 -9.47 -22.99
N ILE A 289 25.14 -8.25 -22.89
CA ILE A 289 25.92 -7.03 -22.60
C ILE A 289 26.63 -7.18 -21.24
N ILE A 290 25.89 -7.57 -20.20
CA ILE A 290 26.45 -7.72 -18.84
C ILE A 290 27.55 -8.79 -18.78
N GLU A 291 27.30 -9.99 -19.33
CA GLU A 291 28.22 -11.14 -19.21
C GLU A 291 29.45 -11.00 -20.10
N LYS A 292 29.28 -10.60 -21.37
CA LYS A 292 30.37 -10.63 -22.34
C LYS A 292 31.22 -9.37 -22.35
N GLN A 293 30.62 -8.24 -21.99
CA GLN A 293 31.28 -6.94 -22.10
C GLN A 293 31.53 -6.29 -20.73
N GLY A 294 30.75 -6.64 -19.71
CA GLY A 294 30.90 -6.12 -18.34
C GLY A 294 31.91 -6.87 -17.46
N ASN A 295 32.51 -7.97 -17.96
CA ASN A 295 33.45 -8.82 -17.21
C ASN A 295 32.90 -9.37 -15.87
N VAL A 296 31.57 -9.47 -15.73
CA VAL A 296 30.93 -10.00 -14.53
C VAL A 296 30.67 -11.50 -14.71
N ALA A 297 31.67 -12.33 -14.37
CA ALA A 297 31.58 -13.78 -14.56
C ALA A 297 30.46 -14.47 -13.76
N LYS A 298 29.96 -13.83 -12.69
CA LYS A 298 28.83 -14.30 -11.87
C LYS A 298 27.85 -13.15 -11.60
N PRO A 299 26.97 -12.81 -12.56
CA PRO A 299 26.09 -11.63 -12.46
C PRO A 299 25.31 -11.60 -11.14
N LYS A 300 24.70 -12.72 -10.74
CA LYS A 300 23.89 -12.79 -9.51
C LYS A 300 24.68 -12.39 -8.25
N ALA A 301 25.87 -12.98 -8.05
CA ALA A 301 26.70 -12.69 -6.89
C ALA A 301 27.19 -11.23 -6.89
N PHE A 302 27.43 -10.67 -8.08
CA PHE A 302 27.82 -9.27 -8.20
C PHE A 302 26.67 -8.31 -7.90
N PHE A 303 25.45 -8.59 -8.36
CA PHE A 303 24.28 -7.79 -7.98
C PHE A 303 23.98 -7.87 -6.47
N GLU A 304 24.17 -9.03 -5.85
CA GLU A 304 24.12 -9.18 -4.38
C GLU A 304 25.17 -8.27 -3.70
N HIS A 305 26.41 -8.23 -4.23
CA HIS A 305 27.45 -7.31 -3.75
C HIS A 305 27.05 -5.83 -3.90
N ILE A 306 26.49 -5.43 -5.04
CA ILE A 306 25.98 -4.06 -5.25
C ILE A 306 24.91 -3.72 -4.21
N HIS A 307 24.01 -4.67 -3.92
CA HIS A 307 22.97 -4.48 -2.92
C HIS A 307 23.56 -4.27 -1.52
N GLU A 308 24.55 -5.07 -1.13
CA GLU A 308 25.27 -4.95 0.15
C GLU A 308 26.02 -3.63 0.29
N ALA A 309 26.76 -3.23 -0.75
CA ALA A 309 27.46 -1.95 -0.83
C ALA A 309 26.48 -0.78 -0.66
N GLY A 310 25.37 -0.82 -1.39
CA GLY A 310 24.28 0.15 -1.26
C GLY A 310 23.70 0.21 0.16
N ALA A 311 23.47 -0.93 0.81
CA ALA A 311 23.00 -0.97 2.19
C ALA A 311 24.03 -0.38 3.19
N ALA A 312 25.33 -0.61 2.97
CA ALA A 312 26.39 -0.02 3.77
C ALA A 312 26.46 1.52 3.61
N ILE A 313 26.33 2.03 2.37
CA ILE A 313 26.26 3.46 2.06
C ILE A 313 25.10 4.12 2.82
N LYS A 314 23.91 3.51 2.76
CA LYS A 314 22.73 4.00 3.48
C LYS A 314 22.98 4.11 4.99
N LYS A 315 23.59 3.09 5.60
CA LYS A 315 23.94 3.09 7.03
C LYS A 315 24.94 4.21 7.38
N ALA A 316 25.95 4.43 6.54
CA ALA A 316 26.93 5.50 6.74
C ALA A 316 26.28 6.90 6.65
N LEU A 317 25.43 7.12 5.63
CA LEU A 317 24.67 8.37 5.48
C LEU A 317 23.79 8.63 6.70
N LEU A 318 23.09 7.61 7.20
CA LEU A 318 22.26 7.77 8.40
C LEU A 318 23.09 8.09 9.65
N ALA A 319 24.28 7.50 9.80
CA ALA A 319 25.17 7.77 10.93
C ALA A 319 25.62 9.25 10.95
N ASP A 320 25.81 9.84 9.77
CA ASP A 320 26.11 11.27 9.58
C ASP A 320 24.89 12.19 9.74
N GLY A 321 23.71 11.65 10.07
CA GLY A 321 22.45 12.42 10.09
C GLY A 321 21.99 12.86 8.70
N LYS A 322 22.55 12.28 7.64
CA LYS A 322 22.18 12.52 6.24
C LYS A 322 21.09 11.54 5.80
N ASN A 323 20.46 11.88 4.69
CA ASN A 323 19.43 11.06 4.07
C ASN A 323 20.03 9.71 3.59
N PRO A 324 19.51 8.55 4.03
CA PRO A 324 20.05 7.24 3.68
C PRO A 324 19.54 6.76 2.32
N ARG A 325 19.74 7.57 1.28
CA ARG A 325 19.49 7.19 -0.11
C ARG A 325 20.76 6.59 -0.70
N SER A 326 20.63 5.47 -1.40
CA SER A 326 21.71 4.93 -2.24
C SER A 326 21.20 4.64 -3.63
N TYR A 327 21.85 5.24 -4.63
CA TYR A 327 21.62 4.94 -6.04
C TYR A 327 22.29 3.63 -6.45
N VAL A 328 23.42 3.29 -5.83
CA VAL A 328 24.06 1.97 -5.96
C VAL A 328 23.06 0.86 -5.58
N ASN A 329 22.34 1.00 -4.46
CA ASN A 329 21.32 0.03 -4.05
C ASN A 329 20.13 -0.08 -5.02
N ALA A 330 19.87 0.93 -5.86
CA ALA A 330 18.80 0.91 -6.85
C ALA A 330 19.21 0.17 -8.14
N VAL A 331 20.52 0.01 -8.38
CA VAL A 331 21.07 -0.72 -9.53
C VAL A 331 21.30 -2.20 -9.22
N GLY A 332 21.55 -2.53 -7.95
CA GLY A 332 21.79 -3.90 -7.46
C GLY A 332 20.52 -4.69 -7.22
#